data_AF-A0A3B8QXS8-F1
#
_entry.id   AF-A0A3B8QXS8-F1
#
_cell.length_a   1.000
_cell.length_b   1.000
_cell.length_c   1.000
_cell.angle_alpha   90.00
_cell.angle_beta   90.00
_cell.angle_gamma   90.00
#
_symmetry.space_group_name_H-M   'P 1'
#
loop_
_entity.id
_entity.type
_entity.pdbx_description
1 polymer ?
#
loop_
_entity_poly.entity_id
_entity_poly.type
_entity_poly.pdbx_seq_one_letter_code
_entity_poly.pdbx_strand_id
1 'polypeptide(L)'
;MVGKLRNRLTLLAVAVAAGACGRAPVSDALEATMHQAGANGRELGEALGHYSAPGDSLHAAAMHFLVANMAGKGTVAGPAVNEFYAFIDSVYTIRQPEYDIPAIYANFAAAPGMPTRRSKSGLTRPRLRPPISQTT
;
A
#
# COMPACT_ATOMS: atom_id res chain seq x y z
N MET A 1 -55.46 -11.89 8.72
CA MET A 1 -54.57 -10.77 9.12
C MET A 1 -53.14 -11.19 9.49
N VAL A 2 -52.86 -12.47 9.78
CA VAL A 2 -51.54 -12.96 10.24
C VAL A 2 -50.44 -12.95 9.16
N GLY A 3 -50.78 -13.22 7.89
CA GLY A 3 -49.79 -13.27 6.80
C GLY A 3 -49.15 -11.92 6.44
N LYS A 4 -49.90 -10.82 6.59
CA LYS A 4 -49.42 -9.45 6.29
C LYS A 4 -48.41 -8.96 7.34
N LEU A 5 -48.58 -9.38 8.59
CA LEU A 5 -47.65 -9.08 9.68
C LEU A 5 -46.36 -9.90 9.57
N ARG A 6 -46.47 -11.21 9.25
CA ARG A 6 -45.31 -12.08 8.99
C ARG A 6 -44.47 -11.55 7.84
N ASN A 7 -45.08 -11.15 6.72
CA ASN A 7 -44.35 -10.65 5.56
C ASN A 7 -43.63 -9.32 5.84
N ARG A 8 -44.21 -8.45 6.66
CA ARG A 8 -43.55 -7.21 7.12
C ARG A 8 -42.40 -7.48 8.07
N LEU A 9 -42.54 -8.46 8.96
CA LEU A 9 -41.47 -8.86 9.88
C LEU A 9 -40.28 -9.46 9.12
N THR A 10 -40.55 -10.28 8.10
CA THR A 10 -39.51 -10.85 7.23
C THR A 10 -38.81 -9.76 6.41
N LEU A 11 -39.55 -8.81 5.84
CA LEU A 11 -38.97 -7.67 5.12
C LEU A 11 -38.09 -6.79 6.01
N LEU A 12 -38.51 -6.57 7.27
CA LEU A 12 -37.72 -5.79 8.23
C LEU A 12 -36.41 -6.53 8.59
N ALA A 13 -36.46 -7.84 8.80
CA ALA A 13 -35.29 -8.65 9.10
C ALA A 13 -34.28 -8.68 7.94
N VAL A 14 -34.76 -8.76 6.69
CA VAL A 14 -33.91 -8.71 5.50
C VAL A 14 -33.29 -7.32 5.32
N ALA A 15 -34.01 -6.24 5.63
CA ALA A 15 -33.49 -4.87 5.57
C ALA A 15 -32.40 -4.61 6.63
N VAL A 16 -32.56 -5.14 7.85
CA VAL A 16 -31.54 -5.06 8.91
C VAL A 16 -30.27 -5.85 8.52
N ALA A 17 -30.43 -7.02 7.90
CA ALA A 17 -29.29 -7.81 7.43
C ALA A 17 -28.55 -7.16 6.25
N ALA A 18 -29.25 -6.44 5.37
CA ALA A 18 -28.65 -5.74 4.23
C ALA A 18 -27.86 -4.47 4.60
N GLY A 19 -28.10 -3.90 5.79
CA GLY A 19 -27.33 -2.76 6.32
C GLY A 19 -26.00 -3.14 6.97
N ALA A 20 -25.79 -4.42 7.27
CA ALA A 20 -24.59 -4.95 7.92
C ALA A 20 -23.50 -5.32 6.90
N CYS A 21 -23.14 -4.39 6.01
CA CYS A 21 -21.84 -4.47 5.35
C CYS A 21 -20.77 -4.13 6.39
N GLY A 22 -20.06 -5.15 6.88
CA GLY A 22 -19.18 -5.12 8.06
C GLY A 22 -17.97 -4.18 7.98
N ARG A 23 -18.21 -2.87 8.05
CA ARG A 23 -17.21 -1.91 8.50
C ARG A 23 -17.39 -1.74 10.00
N ALA A 24 -16.34 -2.06 10.77
CA ALA A 24 -16.28 -1.68 12.16
C ALA A 24 -16.51 -0.15 12.25
N PRO A 25 -17.29 0.32 13.24
CA PRO A 25 -17.46 1.75 13.43
C PRO A 25 -16.08 2.41 13.63
N VAL A 26 -15.95 3.66 13.19
CA VAL A 26 -14.68 4.40 13.22
C VAL A 26 -14.06 4.41 14.62
N SER A 27 -14.87 4.40 15.67
CA SER A 27 -14.43 4.28 17.07
C SER A 27 -13.62 3.02 17.34
N ASP A 28 -14.09 1.86 16.88
CA ASP A 28 -13.49 0.56 17.20
C ASP A 28 -12.18 0.39 16.42
N ALA A 29 -12.15 0.85 15.16
CA ALA A 29 -10.95 0.85 14.34
C ALA A 29 -9.88 1.83 14.86
N LEU A 30 -10.32 2.97 15.40
CA LEU A 30 -9.43 3.93 16.04
C LEU A 30 -8.82 3.36 17.33
N GLU A 31 -9.63 2.75 18.19
CA GLU A 31 -9.18 2.11 19.42
C GLU A 31 -8.17 0.99 19.13
N ALA A 32 -8.49 0.11 18.16
CA ALA A 32 -7.60 -0.95 17.72
C ALA A 32 -6.26 -0.39 17.19
N THR A 33 -6.30 0.71 16.42
CA THR A 33 -5.09 1.36 15.93
C THR A 33 -4.26 1.91 17.09
N MET A 34 -4.89 2.60 18.04
CA MET A 34 -4.19 3.17 19.20
C MET A 34 -3.54 2.09 20.07
N HIS A 35 -4.20 0.94 20.23
CA HIS A 35 -3.63 -0.22 20.92
C HIS A 35 -2.42 -0.81 20.16
N GLN A 36 -2.46 -0.83 18.83
CA GLN A 36 -1.37 -1.35 17.99
C GLN A 36 -0.23 -0.34 17.77
N ALA A 37 -0.45 0.96 18.02
CA ALA A 37 0.49 2.03 17.68
C ALA A 37 1.85 1.93 18.40
N GLY A 38 1.93 1.22 19.52
CA GLY A 38 3.16 1.05 20.29
C GLY A 38 3.79 2.40 20.64
N ALA A 39 5.06 2.59 20.27
CA ALA A 39 5.79 3.83 20.52
C ALA A 39 5.16 5.07 19.84
N ASN A 40 4.45 4.90 18.71
CA ASN A 40 3.83 6.02 17.99
C ASN A 40 2.52 6.51 18.62
N GLY A 41 2.01 5.80 19.64
CA GLY A 41 0.71 6.11 20.24
C GLY A 41 0.65 7.52 20.83
N ARG A 42 1.77 8.03 21.35
CA ARG A 42 1.85 9.38 21.92
C ARG A 42 1.68 10.44 20.85
N GLU A 43 2.44 10.35 19.76
CA GLU A 43 2.41 11.30 18.64
C GLU A 43 1.05 11.27 17.92
N LEU A 44 0.45 10.08 17.76
CA LEU A 44 -0.89 9.94 17.21
C LEU A 44 -1.95 10.58 18.12
N GLY A 45 -1.82 10.45 19.44
CA GLY A 45 -2.67 11.10 20.42
C GLY A 45 -2.56 12.63 20.40
N GLU A 46 -1.32 13.15 20.31
CA GLU A 46 -1.06 14.58 20.17
C GLU A 46 -1.69 15.14 18.87
N ALA A 47 -1.56 14.42 17.76
CA ALA A 47 -2.19 14.79 16.48
C ALA A 47 -3.73 14.79 16.58
N LEU A 48 -4.33 13.75 17.16
CA LEU A 48 -5.78 13.71 17.38
C LEU A 48 -6.25 14.88 18.25
N GLY A 49 -5.51 15.21 19.31
CA GLY A 49 -5.81 16.35 20.16
C GLY A 49 -5.72 17.69 19.43
N HIS A 50 -4.68 17.90 18.62
CA HIS A 50 -4.47 19.13 17.86
C HIS A 50 -5.63 19.43 16.90
N TYR A 51 -6.10 18.42 16.17
CA TYR A 51 -7.17 18.57 15.19
C TYR A 51 -8.58 18.47 15.78
N SER A 52 -8.70 18.24 17.09
CA SER A 52 -9.98 18.26 17.82
C SER A 52 -10.38 19.65 18.30
N ALA A 53 -9.62 20.69 17.95
CA ALA A 53 -9.89 22.07 18.37
C ALA A 53 -11.28 22.56 17.90
N PRO A 54 -12.05 23.28 18.74
CA PRO A 54 -13.36 23.78 18.37
C PRO A 54 -13.27 24.75 17.19
N GLY A 55 -14.03 24.48 16.12
CA GLY A 55 -14.11 25.35 14.94
C GLY A 55 -13.83 24.65 13.61
N ASP A 56 -13.26 23.44 13.63
CA ASP A 56 -12.98 22.69 12.40
C ASP A 56 -13.30 21.20 12.51
N SER A 57 -14.59 20.89 12.31
CA SER A 57 -15.11 19.52 12.38
C SER A 57 -14.61 18.64 11.22
N LEU A 58 -14.16 19.22 10.12
CA LEU A 58 -13.65 18.46 8.98
C LEU A 58 -12.25 17.93 9.26
N HIS A 59 -11.37 18.74 9.84
CA HIS A 59 -10.03 18.28 10.24
C HIS A 59 -10.09 17.19 11.31
N ALA A 60 -10.96 17.33 12.31
CA ALA A 60 -11.18 16.29 13.31
C ALA A 60 -11.63 14.96 12.65
N ALA A 61 -12.64 15.03 11.77
CA ALA A 61 -13.14 13.84 11.07
C ALA A 61 -12.08 13.20 10.16
N ALA A 62 -11.29 14.01 9.45
CA ALA A 62 -10.21 13.53 8.60
C ALA A 62 -9.13 12.81 9.41
N MET A 63 -8.72 13.38 10.55
CA MET A 63 -7.72 12.75 11.40
C MET A 63 -8.20 11.45 12.03
N HIS A 64 -9.43 11.42 12.55
CA HIS A 64 -10.04 10.18 13.04
C HIS A 64 -10.07 9.11 11.95
N PHE A 65 -10.46 9.48 10.72
CA PHE A 65 -10.48 8.56 9.60
C PHE A 65 -9.09 8.04 9.24
N LEU A 66 -8.09 8.91 9.16
CA LEU A 66 -6.71 8.54 8.81
C LEU A 66 -6.13 7.59 9.86
N VAL A 67 -6.21 7.94 11.15
CA VAL A 67 -5.67 7.10 12.23
C VAL A 67 -6.43 5.77 12.28
N ALA A 68 -7.76 5.75 12.24
CA ALA A 68 -8.53 4.50 12.23
C ALA A 68 -8.19 3.59 11.03
N ASN A 69 -7.70 4.14 9.92
CA ASN A 69 -7.27 3.37 8.75
C ASN A 69 -5.80 2.92 8.80
N MET A 70 -5.05 3.23 9.86
CA MET A 70 -3.66 2.80 10.02
C MET A 70 -3.51 1.44 10.70
N ALA A 71 -4.57 0.87 11.30
CA ALA A 71 -4.54 -0.49 11.87
C ALA A 71 -3.95 -1.50 10.88
N GLY A 72 -2.99 -2.31 11.35
CA GLY A 72 -2.28 -3.28 10.52
C GLY A 72 -1.37 -2.69 9.43
N LYS A 73 -1.26 -1.37 9.30
CA LYS A 73 -0.40 -0.69 8.32
C LYS A 73 0.73 0.00 9.05
N GLY A 74 1.88 -0.66 9.09
CA GLY A 74 3.08 -0.16 9.72
C GLY A 74 4.32 -0.48 8.89
N THR A 75 5.38 0.27 9.13
CA THR A 75 6.71 -0.05 8.64
C THR A 75 7.49 -0.72 9.77
N VAL A 76 8.16 -1.83 9.46
CA VAL A 76 9.13 -2.43 10.39
C VAL A 76 10.44 -1.70 10.18
N ALA A 77 10.97 -1.10 11.24
CA ALA A 77 12.25 -0.41 11.23
C ALA A 77 13.09 -0.88 12.41
N GLY A 78 14.41 -0.87 12.26
CA GLY A 78 15.34 -1.22 13.33
C GLY A 78 16.65 -1.82 12.82
N PRO A 79 17.62 -2.04 13.71
CA PRO A 79 18.97 -2.51 13.33
C PRO A 79 18.95 -3.78 12.49
N ALA A 80 18.14 -4.78 12.86
CA ALA A 80 18.03 -6.03 12.12
C ALA A 80 17.44 -5.86 10.71
N VAL A 81 16.47 -4.95 10.54
CA VAL A 81 15.90 -4.63 9.22
C VAL A 81 16.92 -3.90 8.35
N ASN A 82 17.69 -2.98 8.95
CA ASN A 82 18.76 -2.27 8.26
C ASN A 82 19.88 -3.23 7.83
N GLU A 83 20.30 -4.15 8.70
CA GLU A 83 21.28 -5.19 8.38
C GLU A 83 20.78 -6.10 7.25
N PHE A 84 19.50 -6.50 7.29
CA PHE A 84 18.90 -7.27 6.21
C PHE A 84 18.95 -6.52 4.88
N TYR A 85 18.57 -5.24 4.84
CA TYR A 85 18.67 -4.43 3.63
C TYR A 85 20.12 -4.23 3.16
N ALA A 86 21.07 -4.01 4.08
CA ALA A 86 22.49 -3.91 3.75
C ALA A 86 23.04 -5.21 3.16
N PHE A 87 22.61 -6.36 3.68
CA PHE A 87 22.94 -7.67 3.12
C PHE A 87 22.41 -7.79 1.68
N ILE A 88 21.12 -7.48 1.46
CA ILE A 88 20.51 -7.50 0.13
C ILE A 88 21.31 -6.63 -0.84
N ASP A 89 21.61 -5.38 -0.46
CA ASP A 89 22.39 -4.47 -1.29
C ASP A 89 23.79 -5.02 -1.60
N SER A 90 24.46 -5.66 -0.64
CA SER A 90 25.77 -6.28 -0.88
C SER A 90 25.73 -7.41 -1.92
N VAL A 91 24.66 -8.21 -1.95
CA VAL A 91 24.48 -9.30 -2.91
C VAL A 91 24.19 -8.74 -4.31
N TYR A 92 23.39 -7.68 -4.41
CA TYR A 92 23.04 -7.04 -5.69
C TYR A 92 24.10 -6.06 -6.21
N THR A 93 25.06 -5.64 -5.38
CA THR A 93 26.21 -4.83 -5.81
C THR A 93 27.24 -5.68 -6.57
N ILE A 94 27.25 -7.00 -6.36
CA ILE A 94 28.05 -7.94 -7.15
C ILE A 94 27.41 -8.05 -8.53
N ARG A 95 28.11 -7.56 -9.57
CA ARG A 95 27.78 -7.85 -10.97
C ARG A 95 27.94 -9.35 -11.20
N GLN A 96 26.87 -10.09 -10.99
CA GLN A 96 26.76 -11.48 -11.37
C GLN A 96 26.68 -11.53 -12.90
N PRO A 97 27.68 -12.06 -13.60
CA PRO A 97 27.70 -12.09 -15.07
C PRO A 97 26.50 -12.86 -15.65
N GLU A 98 25.90 -13.76 -14.89
CA GLU A 98 24.68 -14.52 -15.23
C GLU A 98 23.43 -13.62 -15.33
N TYR A 99 23.46 -12.43 -14.71
CA TYR A 99 22.38 -11.44 -14.71
C TYR A 99 22.78 -10.11 -15.39
N ASP A 100 23.95 -10.08 -16.04
CA ASP A 100 24.39 -8.93 -16.84
C ASP A 100 23.58 -8.88 -18.14
N ILE A 101 22.49 -8.12 -18.11
CA ILE A 101 21.53 -7.97 -19.21
C ILE A 101 22.24 -7.68 -20.55
N PRO A 102 23.18 -6.72 -20.67
CA PRO A 102 24.05 -6.57 -21.84
C PRO A 102 24.78 -7.84 -22.29
N ALA A 103 25.44 -8.56 -21.37
CA ALA A 103 26.18 -9.78 -21.70
C ALA A 103 25.26 -10.92 -22.16
N ILE A 104 24.10 -11.06 -21.50
CA ILE A 104 23.06 -12.01 -21.88
C ILE A 104 22.60 -11.75 -23.32
N TYR A 105 22.27 -10.50 -23.67
CA TYR A 105 21.87 -10.16 -25.03
C TYR A 105 22.99 -10.34 -26.06
N ALA A 106 24.25 -10.05 -25.69
CA ALA A 106 25.39 -10.29 -26.56
C ALA A 106 25.56 -11.78 -26.88
N ASN A 107 25.42 -12.66 -25.89
CA ASN A 107 25.47 -14.11 -26.07
C ASN A 107 24.33 -14.63 -26.96
N PHE A 108 23.11 -14.10 -26.79
CA PHE A 108 22.00 -14.42 -27.68
C PHE A 108 22.23 -13.95 -29.13
N ALA A 109 22.81 -12.76 -29.31
CA ALA A 109 23.13 -12.23 -30.63
C ALA A 109 24.28 -12.97 -31.33
N ALA A 110 25.21 -13.54 -30.56
CA ALA A 110 26.34 -14.32 -31.06
C ALA A 110 26.00 -15.81 -31.31
N ALA A 111 24.82 -16.28 -30.89
CA ALA A 111 24.43 -17.67 -31.06
C ALA A 111 24.21 -18.02 -32.55
N PRO A 112 24.82 -19.11 -33.06
CA PRO A 112 24.69 -19.50 -34.46
C PRO A 112 23.24 -19.88 -34.79
N GLY A 113 22.66 -19.21 -35.79
CA GLY A 113 21.28 -19.41 -36.22
C GLY A 113 20.30 -18.27 -35.89
N MET A 114 20.74 -17.21 -35.20
CA MET A 114 19.90 -16.03 -34.99
C MET A 114 19.78 -15.20 -36.29
N PRO A 115 18.56 -14.83 -36.74
CA PRO A 115 18.41 -13.96 -37.90
C PRO A 115 18.93 -12.57 -37.57
N THR A 116 20.00 -12.15 -38.24
CA THR A 116 20.51 -10.78 -38.13
C THR A 116 19.42 -9.81 -38.56
N ARG A 117 18.99 -8.96 -37.62
CA ARG A 117 17.88 -8.03 -37.82
C ARG A 117 18.26 -7.05 -38.94
N ARG A 118 17.70 -7.25 -40.13
CA ARG A 118 17.79 -6.28 -41.24
C ARG A 118 17.35 -4.92 -40.70
N SER A 119 18.25 -3.94 -40.79
CA SER A 119 18.00 -2.57 -40.36
C SER A 119 16.73 -2.04 -41.03
N LYS A 120 15.62 -1.96 -40.27
CA LYS A 120 14.51 -1.08 -40.58
C LYS A 120 14.68 0.16 -39.70
N SER A 121 15.43 1.12 -40.24
CA SER A 121 15.33 2.54 -39.90
C SER A 121 13.84 2.92 -39.88
N GLY A 122 13.26 3.14 -38.70
CA GLY A 122 11.87 3.59 -38.61
C GLY A 122 11.10 3.29 -37.33
N LEU A 123 11.70 2.72 -36.27
CA LEU A 123 11.00 2.52 -35.00
C LEU A 123 11.51 3.50 -33.93
N THR A 124 10.83 4.63 -33.81
CA THR A 124 11.00 5.59 -32.72
C THR A 124 10.79 4.88 -31.38
N ARG A 125 11.83 4.85 -30.53
CA ARG A 125 11.73 4.30 -29.17
C ARG A 125 10.68 5.08 -28.37
N PRO A 126 9.80 4.41 -27.59
CA PRO A 126 9.00 5.10 -26.59
C PRO A 126 9.95 5.74 -25.57
N ARG A 127 9.72 7.02 -25.24
CA ARG A 127 10.44 7.69 -24.14
C ARG A 127 10.13 6.93 -22.85
N LEU A 128 11.13 6.25 -22.30
CA LEU A 128 11.11 5.84 -20.90
C LEU A 128 11.07 7.12 -20.05
N ARG A 129 10.07 7.21 -19.18
CA ARG A 129 9.94 8.29 -18.20
C ARG A 129 11.19 8.25 -17.29
N PRO A 130 11.88 9.38 -17.04
CA PRO A 130 13.07 9.37 -16.20
C PRO A 130 12.70 8.94 -14.76
N PRO A 131 13.62 8.29 -14.03
CA PRO A 131 13.43 7.99 -12.63
C PRO A 131 13.27 9.29 -11.83
N ILE A 132 12.33 9.26 -10.88
CA ILE A 132 12.08 10.36 -9.95
C ILE A 132 13.36 10.53 -9.14
N SER A 133 14.03 11.68 -9.28
CA SER A 133 15.16 12.05 -8.43
C SER A 133 14.66 12.11 -6.99
N GLN A 134 15.19 11.25 -6.12
CA GLN A 134 15.02 11.43 -4.69
C GLN A 134 15.97 12.55 -4.28
N THR A 135 15.39 13.70 -3.97
CA THR A 135 16.07 14.81 -3.31
C THR A 135 15.98 14.59 -1.82
N THR A 136 17.05 14.17 -1.16
CA THR A 136 17.47 14.68 0.16
C THR A 136 18.92 14.32 0.42
#